data_AF-A0A963QRQ1-F1
#
_entry.id   AF-A0A963QRQ1-F1
#
_cell.length_a   1.000
_cell.length_b   1.000
_cell.length_c   1.000
_cell.angle_alpha   90.00
_cell.angle_beta   90.00
_cell.angle_gamma   90.00
#
_symmetry.space_group_name_H-M   'P 1'
#
loop_
_entity.id
_entity.type
_entity.pdbx_description
1 polymer ?
#
loop_
_entity_poly.entity_id
_entity_poly.type
_entity_poly.pdbx_seq_one_letter_code
_entity_poly.pdbx_strand_id
1 'polypeptide(L)' 'MARPPRRSLQPPVKSGPRYDNFIQADKVRVIDENGENLGVMYTQEAIDQAADVGLNLVEVSPNADP' A
#
# COMPACT_ATOMS: atom_id res chain seq x y z
N MET A 1 26.50 -29.45 -24.67
CA MET A 1 25.78 -29.41 -23.37
C MET A 1 25.74 -27.96 -22.91
N ALA A 2 24.57 -27.30 -22.96
CA ALA A 2 24.44 -25.92 -22.52
C ALA A 2 24.21 -25.88 -21.00
N ARG A 3 24.99 -25.06 -20.27
CA ARG A 3 24.86 -24.89 -18.81
C ARG A 3 23.56 -24.12 -18.53
N PRO A 4 22.73 -24.56 -17.57
CA PRO A 4 21.48 -23.86 -17.28
C PRO A 4 21.76 -22.47 -16.69
N PRO A 5 20.89 -21.48 -16.97
CA PRO A 5 21.04 -20.14 -16.42
C PRO A 5 20.94 -20.19 -14.89
N ARG A 6 21.88 -19.52 -14.22
CA ARG A 6 21.97 -19.42 -12.77
C ARG A 6 20.72 -18.70 -12.26
N ARG A 7 19.78 -19.47 -11.68
CA ARG A 7 18.60 -18.93 -10.98
C ARG A 7 19.12 -17.92 -9.94
N SER A 8 18.81 -16.64 -10.15
CA SER A 8 19.13 -15.59 -9.19
C SER A 8 18.40 -15.89 -7.89
N LEU A 9 19.15 -16.31 -6.88
CA LEU A 9 18.72 -16.48 -5.50
C LEU A 9 18.55 -15.10 -4.84
N GLN A 10 17.81 -14.18 -5.46
CA GLN A 10 17.41 -12.98 -4.74
C GLN A 10 16.38 -13.40 -3.70
N PRO A 11 16.67 -13.27 -2.40
CA PRO A 11 15.68 -13.56 -1.38
C PRO A 11 14.45 -12.69 -1.65
N PRO A 12 13.22 -13.23 -1.53
CA PRO A 12 12.02 -12.43 -1.70
C PRO A 12 12.11 -11.26 -0.71
N VAL A 13 12.07 -10.04 -1.21
CA VAL A 13 11.91 -8.86 -0.38
C VAL A 13 10.58 -9.01 0.35
N LYS A 14 10.64 -9.49 1.60
CA LYS A 14 9.50 -9.51 2.50
C LYS A 14 9.23 -8.09 2.96
N SER A 15 8.78 -7.26 2.04
CA SER A 15 8.22 -5.96 2.35
C SER A 15 6.71 -6.17 2.35
N GLY A 16 6.10 -6.18 3.54
CA GLY A 16 4.65 -6.12 3.64
C GLY A 16 4.10 -4.86 2.98
N PRO A 17 2.78 -4.74 2.83
CA PRO A 17 2.17 -3.51 2.33
C PRO A 17 2.63 -2.33 3.18
N ARG A 18 2.84 -1.18 2.53
CA ARG A 18 3.17 0.06 3.23
C ARG A 18 1.95 0.51 4.02
N TYR A 19 2.18 1.19 5.12
CA TYR A 19 1.11 1.71 5.96
C TYR A 19 1.46 3.11 6.46
N ASP A 20 0.43 3.91 6.73
CA ASP A 20 0.52 5.27 7.24
C ASP A 20 1.64 6.10 6.56
N ASN A 21 2.61 6.58 7.36
CA ASN A 21 3.73 7.41 6.92
C ASN A 21 4.71 6.70 5.97
N PHE A 22 4.59 5.38 5.77
CA PHE A 22 5.40 4.65 4.79
C PHE A 22 4.79 4.72 3.38
N ILE A 23 3.55 5.18 3.24
CA ILE A 23 2.88 5.36 1.95
C ILE A 23 3.51 6.56 1.22
N GLN A 24 3.87 6.34 -0.04
CA GLN A 24 4.59 7.35 -0.84
C GLN A 24 3.69 8.16 -1.78
N ALA A 25 2.45 7.71 -2.00
CA ALA A 25 1.51 8.43 -2.84
C ALA A 25 1.05 9.73 -2.16
N ASP A 26 0.87 10.80 -2.92
CA ASP A 26 0.32 12.06 -2.41
C ASP A 26 -1.20 11.98 -2.17
N LYS A 27 -1.87 11.21 -3.03
CA LYS A 27 -3.32 10.98 -2.99
C LYS A 27 -3.59 9.49 -3.04
N VAL A 28 -4.67 9.09 -2.36
CA VAL A 28 -5.09 7.69 -2.26
C VAL A 28 -6.61 7.60 -2.40
N ARG A 29 -7.07 6.49 -2.98
CA ARG A 29 -8.48 6.10 -2.93
C ARG A 29 -8.70 5.27 -1.68
N VAL A 30 -9.57 5.73 -0.79
CA VAL A 30 -9.79 5.12 0.53
C VAL A 30 -11.06 4.27 0.52
N ILE A 31 -10.95 3.11 1.15
CA ILE A 31 -12.06 2.20 1.42
C ILE A 31 -12.07 1.98 2.93
N ASP A 32 -13.22 2.13 3.57
CA ASP A 32 -13.35 1.95 5.01
C ASP A 32 -13.39 0.46 5.41
N GLU A 33 -13.51 0.19 6.71
CA GLU A 33 -13.62 -1.17 7.24
C GLU A 33 -14.92 -1.90 6.87
N ASN A 34 -15.98 -1.16 6.53
CA ASN A 34 -17.27 -1.69 6.09
C ASN A 34 -17.29 -2.01 4.58
N GLY A 35 -16.22 -1.63 3.86
CA GLY A 35 -16.11 -1.77 2.41
C GLY A 35 -16.72 -0.60 1.62
N GLU A 36 -17.07 0.49 2.28
CA GLU A 36 -17.56 1.72 1.66
C GLU A 36 -16.41 2.52 1.04
N ASN A 37 -16.64 3.07 -0.15
CA ASN A 37 -15.65 3.91 -0.83
C ASN A 37 -15.78 5.37 -0.37
N LEU A 38 -14.77 5.87 0.32
CA LEU A 38 -14.74 7.25 0.80
C LEU A 38 -14.24 8.24 -0.27
N GLY A 39 -13.81 7.73 -1.43
CA GLY A 39 -13.30 8.52 -2.55
C GLY A 39 -11.80 8.73 -2.52
N VAL A 40 -11.33 9.72 -3.28
CA VAL A 40 -9.92 10.09 -3.40
C VAL A 40 -9.63 11.29 -2.52
N MET A 41 -8.66 11.16 -1.61
CA MET A 41 -8.24 12.21 -0.68
C MET A 41 -6.73 12.23 -0.55
N TYR A 42 -6.18 13.22 0.15
CA TYR A 42 -4.75 13.25 0.43
C TYR A 42 -4.38 12.13 1.40
N THR A 43 -3.19 11.54 1.22
CA THR A 43 -2.70 10.47 2.09
C THR A 43 -2.69 10.89 3.55
N GLN A 44 -2.35 12.15 3.84
CA GLN A 44 -2.40 12.67 5.21
C GLN A 44 -3.81 12.67 5.80
N GLU A 45 -4.81 13.12 5.03
CA GLU A 45 -6.22 13.11 5.47
C GLU A 45 -6.71 11.69 5.71
N ALA A 46 -6.31 10.75 4.86
CA ALA A 46 -6.64 9.34 5.01
C ALA A 46 -6.00 8.70 6.26
N ILE A 47 -4.77 9.10 6.60
CA ILE A 47 -4.10 8.68 7.85
C ILE A 47 -4.85 9.21 9.07
N ASP A 48 -5.22 10.50 9.05
CA ASP A 48 -5.93 11.13 10.17
C ASP A 48 -7.30 10.47 10.38
N GLN A 49 -8.06 10.21 9.30
CA GLN A 49 -9.34 9.49 9.39
C GLN A 49 -9.17 8.06 9.93
N ALA A 50 -8.13 7.33 9.50
CA ALA A 50 -7.85 6.01 10.03
C ALA A 50 -7.53 6.07 11.53
N ALA A 51 -6.73 7.06 11.95
CA ALA A 51 -6.36 7.26 13.35
C ALA A 51 -7.58 7.61 14.23
N ASP A 52 -8.53 8.40 13.73
CA ASP A 52 -9.76 8.77 14.45
C ASP A 52 -10.63 7.56 14.83
N VAL A 53 -10.59 6.50 14.01
CA VAL A 53 -11.29 5.23 14.27
C VAL A 53 -10.40 4.14 14.85
N GLY A 54 -9.13 4.45 15.15
CA GLY A 54 -8.16 3.51 15.73
C GLY A 54 -7.65 2.45 14.74
N LEU A 55 -7.71 2.74 13.44
CA LEU A 55 -7.21 1.90 12.35
C LEU A 55 -5.93 2.50 11.75
N ASN A 56 -5.25 1.71 10.91
CA ASN A 56 -4.09 2.17 10.14
C ASN A 56 -4.44 2.17 8.65
N LEU A 57 -3.93 3.15 7.91
CA LEU A 57 -4.07 3.19 6.46
C LEU A 57 -3.08 2.19 5.85
N VAL A 58 -3.57 1.23 5.06
CA VAL A 58 -2.72 0.22 4.40
C VAL A 58 -2.79 0.38 2.88
N GLU A 59 -1.63 0.45 2.24
CA GLU A 59 -1.52 0.51 0.79
C GLU A 59 -1.82 -0.87 0.17
N VAL A 60 -2.95 -0.96 -0.53
CA VAL A 60 -3.37 -2.17 -1.24
C VAL A 60 -2.80 -2.23 -2.65
N SER A 61 -2.72 -1.08 -3.34
CA SER A 61 -2.26 -1.00 -4.72
C SER A 61 -1.29 0.17 -4.92
N PRO A 62 0.04 -0.07 -4.83
CA PRO A 62 1.05 0.98 -4.99
C PRO A 62 1.14 1.58 -6.39
N ASN A 63 0.54 0.93 -7.40
CA ASN A 63 0.57 1.36 -8.80
C ASN A 63 -0.78 1.89 -9.29
N ALA A 64 -1.75 2.12 -8.40
CA ALA A 64 -3.03 2.70 -8.80
C ALA A 64 -2.87 4.18 -9.13
N ASP A 65 -3.55 4.64 -10.18
CA ASP A 65 -3.78 6.06 -10.43
C ASP A 65 -5.16 6.41 -9.84
N PRO A 66 -5.19 7.08 -8.67
CA PRO A 66 -6.42 7.30 -7.90
C PRO A 66 -7.34 8.36 -8.52
#